data_AF-A0AAW9NQE4-F1
#
_entry.id   AF-A0AAW9NQE4-F1
#
_cell.length_a   1.000
_cell.length_b   1.000
_cell.length_c   1.000
_cell.angle_alpha   90.00
_cell.angle_beta   90.00
_cell.angle_gamma   90.00
#
_symmetry.space_group_name_H-M   'P 1'
#
loop_
_entity.id
_entity.type
_entity.pdbx_description
1 polymer ?
#
loop_
_entity_poly.entity_id
_entity_poly.type
_entity_poly.pdbx_seq_one_letter_code
_entity_poly.pdbx_strand_id
1 'polypeptide(L)' 'MEEGILKQLERTRELMIRSGIENGLRNAKTIRLSRQLDRLMNKYAKQQKQNENRIDNQLMN' A
#
# COMPACT_ATOMS: atom_id res chain seq x y z
N MET A 1 3.27 4.88 18.46
CA MET A 1 4.07 4.35 17.33
C MET A 1 3.29 4.61 16.06
N GLU A 2 3.78 5.51 15.22
CA GLU A 2 3.15 5.81 13.93
C GLU A 2 3.15 4.53 13.08
N GLU A 3 1.97 4.09 12.60
CA GLU A 3 1.91 2.88 11.77
C GLU A 3 2.63 3.14 10.44
N GLY A 4 3.75 2.46 10.23
CA GLY A 4 4.47 2.52 8.96
C GLY A 4 3.58 2.14 7.77
N ILE A 5 3.91 2.67 6.60
CA ILE A 5 3.13 2.49 5.36
C ILE A 5 2.85 1.01 5.03
N LEU A 6 3.79 0.12 5.34
CA LEU A 6 3.65 -1.32 5.13
C LEU A 6 2.52 -1.91 5.97
N LYS A 7 2.43 -1.50 7.24
CA LYS A 7 1.36 -1.95 8.14
C LYS A 7 -0.01 -1.46 7.69
N GLN A 8 -0.10 -0.22 7.19
CA GLN A 8 -1.34 0.32 6.63
C GLN A 8 -1.76 -0.42 5.35
N LEU A 9 -0.80 -0.79 4.51
CA LEU A 9 -1.01 -1.54 3.27
C LEU A 9 -1.55 -2.94 3.58
N GLU A 10 -0.91 -3.70 4.47
CA GLU A 10 -1.35 -5.03 4.87
C GLU A 10 -2.75 -5.02 5.49
N ARG A 11 -3.02 -4.07 6.39
CA ARG A 11 -4.35 -3.91 7.00
C ARG A 11 -5.42 -3.58 5.95
N THR A 12 -5.11 -2.71 4.99
CA THR A 12 -6.05 -2.34 3.93
C THR A 12 -6.31 -3.51 2.98
N ARG A 13 -5.27 -4.29 2.66
CA ARG A 13 -5.37 -5.54 1.89
C ARG A 13 -6.30 -6.53 2.58
N GLU A 14 -6.11 -6.77 3.87
CA GLU A 14 -6.96 -7.70 4.63
C GLU A 14 -8.42 -7.26 4.61
N LEU A 15 -8.71 -5.98 4.87
CA LEU A 15 -10.07 -5.43 4.82
C LEU A 15 -10.70 -5.56 3.44
N MET A 16 -9.93 -5.29 2.36
CA MET A 16 -10.41 -5.43 0.99
C MET A 16 -10.82 -6.87 0.68
N ILE A 17 -9.97 -7.84 1.05
CA ILE A 17 -10.22 -9.26 0.82
C ILE A 17 -11.47 -9.70 1.59
N ARG A 18 -11.55 -9.40 2.89
CA ARG A 18 -12.73 -9.70 3.71
C ARG A 18 -14.00 -9.09 3.10
N SER A 19 -13.94 -7.82 2.72
CA SER A 19 -15.08 -7.14 2.06
C SER A 19 -15.46 -7.77 0.73
N GLY A 20 -14.49 -8.23 -0.07
CA GLY A 20 -14.72 -8.91 -1.34
C GLY A 20 -15.39 -10.28 -1.18
N ILE A 21 -15.03 -11.03 -0.13
CA ILE A 21 -15.66 -12.30 0.24
C ILE A 21 -17.08 -12.07 0.76
N GLU A 22 -17.26 -11.12 1.69
CA GLU A 22 -18.54 -10.86 2.36
C GLU A 22 -19.58 -10.17 1.46
N ASN A 23 -19.14 -9.19 0.67
CA ASN A 23 -20.05 -8.26 -0.03
C ASN A 23 -19.91 -8.31 -1.56
N GLY A 24 -18.91 -9.04 -2.07
CA GLY A 24 -18.57 -9.08 -3.49
C GLY A 24 -17.61 -7.97 -3.94
N LEU A 25 -16.94 -8.21 -5.06
CA LEU A 25 -15.94 -7.30 -5.63
C LEU A 25 -16.52 -6.00 -6.19
N ARG A 26 -17.78 -6.04 -6.66
CA ARG A 26 -18.49 -4.85 -7.17
C ARG A 26 -19.11 -3.99 -6.07
N ASN A 27 -19.02 -4.40 -4.80
CA ASN A 27 -19.55 -3.62 -3.69
C ASN A 27 -18.77 -2.31 -3.52
N ALA A 28 -19.48 -1.22 -3.23
CA ALA A 28 -18.89 0.10 -3.05
C ALA A 28 -17.79 0.13 -1.96
N LYS A 29 -17.95 -0.64 -0.87
CA LYS A 29 -16.94 -0.80 0.18
C LYS A 29 -15.68 -1.46 -0.37
N THR A 30 -15.81 -2.55 -1.12
CA THR A 30 -14.68 -3.26 -1.72
C THR A 30 -13.94 -2.39 -2.75
N ILE A 31 -14.67 -1.65 -3.59
CA ILE A 31 -14.09 -0.70 -4.55
C ILE A 31 -13.32 0.42 -3.84
N ARG A 32 -13.86 0.97 -2.75
CA ARG A 32 -13.17 2.00 -1.96
C ARG A 32 -11.88 1.46 -1.34
N LEU A 33 -11.92 0.25 -0.80
CA LEU A 33 -10.75 -0.41 -0.21
C LEU A 33 -9.68 -0.71 -1.26
N SER A 34 -10.07 -1.16 -2.46
CA SER A 34 -9.15 -1.34 -3.59
C SER A 34 -8.45 -0.04 -3.98
N ARG A 35 -9.20 1.07 -4.12
CA ARG A 35 -8.60 2.39 -4.42
C ARG A 35 -7.64 2.87 -3.32
N GLN A 36 -7.93 2.56 -2.06
CA GLN A 36 -7.05 2.89 -0.95
C GLN A 36 -5.78 2.04 -0.96
N LEU A 37 -5.91 0.74 -1.23
CA LEU A 37 -4.78 -0.17 -1.36
C LEU A 37 -3.84 0.28 -2.50
N ASP A 38 -4.38 0.63 -3.67
CA ASP A 38 -3.59 1.13 -4.81
C ASP A 38 -2.78 2.38 -4.44
N ARG A 39 -3.38 3.33 -3.72
CA ARG A 39 -2.67 4.54 -3.27
C ARG A 39 -1.54 4.20 -2.31
N LEU A 40 -1.75 3.25 -1.40
CA LEU A 40 -0.73 2.80 -0.45
C LEU A 40 0.41 2.07 -1.17
N MET A 41 0.10 1.19 -2.12
CA MET A 41 1.07 0.51 -2.98
C MET A 41 1.94 1.52 -3.74
N ASN A 42 1.32 2.52 -4.37
CA ASN A 42 2.03 3.56 -5.12
C ASN A 42 2.94 4.40 -4.22
N LYS A 43 2.46 4.77 -3.02
CA LYS A 43 3.26 5.53 -2.06
C LYS A 43 4.42 4.69 -1.52
N TYR A 44 4.21 3.40 -1.25
CA TYR A 44 5.26 2.48 -0.82
C TYR A 44 6.33 2.32 -1.90
N ALA A 45 5.92 2.05 -3.15
CA ALA A 45 6.83 1.93 -4.28
C ALA A 45 7.66 3.21 -4.50
N LYS A 46 7.05 4.39 -4.34
CA LYS A 46 7.77 5.67 -4.42
C LYS A 46 8.81 5.81 -3.31
N GLN A 47 8.49 5.40 -2.08
CA GLN A 47 9.44 5.43 -0.96
C GLN A 47 10.62 4.46 -1.19
N GLN A 48 10.37 3.27 -1.72
CA GLN A 48 11.43 2.31 -2.03
C GLN A 48 12.38 2.86 -3.10
N LYS A 49 11.86 3.42 -4.19
CA LYS A 49 12.68 4.07 -5.23
C LYS A 49 13.51 5.24 -4.68
N GLN A 50 12.97 6.02 -3.76
CA GLN A 50 13.73 7.10 -3.12
C GLN A 50 14.86 6.57 -2.24
N ASN A 51 14.65 5.43 -1.57
CA ASN A 51 15.67 4.82 -0.74
C ASN A 51 16.77 4.18 -1.60
N GLU A 52 16.41 3.49 -2.70
CA GLU A 52 17.36 2.95 -3.69
C GLU A 52 18.27 4.06 -4.23
N ASN A 53 17.68 5.17 -4.72
CA ASN A 53 18.45 6.31 -5.21
C ASN A 53 19.41 6.93 -4.16
N ARG A 54 19.07 6.84 -2.86
CA ARG A 54 19.94 7.35 -1.79
C ARG A 54 21.12 6.42 -1.54
N ILE A 55 20.94 5.11 -1.66
CA ILE A 55 22.01 4.12 -1.52
C ILE A 55 22.98 4.26 -2.70
N ASP A 56 22.49 4.37 -3.93
CA ASP A 56 23.33 4.54 -5.13
C ASP A 56 24.21 5.79 -5.03
N ASN A 57 23.64 6.92 -4.58
CA ASN A 57 24.40 8.16 -4.36
C ASN A 57 25.41 8.09 -3.20
N GLN A 58 25.23 7.18 -2.23
CA GLN A 58 26.18 6.98 -1.13
C GLN A 58 27.34 6.06 -1.53
N LEU A 59 27.15 5.18 -2.51
CA LEU A 59 28.19 4.27 -3.01
C LEU A 59 29.11 4.91 -4.06
N MET A 60 28.72 6.03 -4.65
CA MET A 60 29.50 6.77 -5.65
C MET A 60 30.39 7.90 -5.08
N ASN A 61 30.44 8.08 -3.75
CA ASN A 61 31.27 9.09 -3.08
C ASN A 61 32.33 8.45 -2.18
#